data_AF-A0A1G9EQ70-F1
#
_entry.id   AF-A0A1G9EQ70-F1
#
_cell.length_a   1.000
_cell.length_b   1.000
_cell.length_c   1.000
_cell.angle_alpha   90.00
_cell.angle_beta   90.00
_cell.angle_gamma   90.00
#
_symmetry.space_group_name_H-M   'P 1'
#
loop_
_entity.id
_entity.type
_entity.pdbx_description
1 polymer ?
#
loop_
_entity_poly.entity_id
_entity_poly.type
_entity_poly.pdbx_seq_one_letter_code
_entity_poly.pdbx_strand_id
1 'polypeptide(L)' 'WGALGYEKGKLGYPTSNETCGLANGGCVQNFQGGTISYTAALGTKVSFK' A
#
# COMPACT_ATOMS: atom_id res chain seq x y z
N TRP A 1 -2.10 -5.56 2.89
CA TRP A 1 -3.39 -5.83 2.23
C TRP A 1 -4.16 -6.97 2.90
N GLY A 2 -3.57 -8.18 3.06
CA GLY A 2 -4.28 -9.31 3.69
C GLY A 2 -4.79 -9.06 5.11
N ALA A 3 -3.99 -8.42 5.96
CA ALA A 3 -4.41 -8.02 7.32
C ALA A 3 -5.59 -7.02 7.35
N LEU A 4 -5.96 -6.43 6.21
CA LEU A 4 -7.07 -5.49 6.08
C LEU A 4 -8.31 -6.12 5.40
N GLY A 5 -8.32 -7.44 5.19
CA GLY A 5 -9.46 -8.13 4.57
C GLY A 5 -9.44 -8.18 3.04
N TYR A 6 -8.26 -7.99 2.43
CA TYR A 6 -8.06 -8.05 0.97
C TYR A 6 -9.04 -7.11 0.20
N GLU A 7 -9.58 -7.55 -0.93
CA GLU A 7 -10.52 -6.77 -1.76
C GLU A 7 -11.86 -6.51 -1.07
N LYS A 8 -12.22 -7.31 -0.06
CA LYS A 8 -13.41 -7.11 0.78
C LYS A 8 -13.17 -6.07 1.89
N GLY A 9 -11.92 -5.66 2.08
CA GLY A 9 -11.48 -4.70 3.07
C GLY A 9 -11.68 -3.25 2.67
N LYS A 10 -11.40 -2.33 3.60
CA LYS A 10 -11.54 -0.86 3.39
C LYS A 10 -10.69 -0.32 2.23
N LEU A 11 -9.57 -0.98 1.90
CA LEU A 11 -8.76 -0.57 0.75
C LEU A 11 -9.40 -0.95 -0.60
N GLY A 12 -10.21 -2.01 -0.65
CA GLY A 12 -10.74 -2.55 -1.90
C GLY A 12 -9.64 -3.12 -2.80
N TYR A 13 -9.88 -3.00 -4.11
CA TYR A 13 -8.96 -3.52 -5.13
C TYR A 13 -7.75 -2.59 -5.34
N PRO A 14 -6.59 -3.16 -5.71
CA PRO A 14 -5.46 -2.38 -6.18
C PRO A 14 -5.82 -1.66 -7.50
N THR A 15 -5.41 -0.41 -7.60
CA THR A 15 -5.59 0.43 -8.80
C THR A 15 -4.30 0.60 -9.59
N SER A 16 -3.17 0.18 -9.02
CA SER A 16 -1.88 0.10 -9.69
C SER A 16 -1.13 -1.14 -9.23
N ASN A 17 -0.12 -1.55 -10.01
CA ASN A 17 0.92 -2.43 -9.51
C ASN A 17 1.71 -1.74 -8.38
N GLU A 18 2.44 -2.54 -7.61
CA GLU A 18 3.44 -2.01 -6.67
C GLU A 18 4.59 -1.34 -7.46
N THR A 19 4.94 -0.12 -7.06
CA THR A 19 6.10 0.59 -7.56
C THR A 19 7.16 0.62 -6.47
N CYS A 20 8.28 -0.07 -6.71
CA CYS A 20 9.44 -0.11 -5.82
C CYS A 20 10.62 0.71 -6.37
N GLY A 21 11.60 0.99 -5.53
CA GLY A 21 12.76 1.83 -5.87
C GLY A 21 12.56 3.30 -5.51
N LEU A 22 11.59 3.60 -4.64
CA LEU A 22 11.46 4.93 -4.04
C LEU A 22 12.64 5.20 -3.10
N ALA A 23 12.81 6.46 -2.70
CA ALA A 23 13.85 6.88 -1.77
C ALA A 23 13.93 5.94 -0.54
N ASN A 24 15.15 5.60 -0.12
CA ASN A 24 15.44 4.68 0.98
C ASN A 24 14.88 3.25 0.78
N GLY A 25 14.79 2.78 -0.47
CA GLY A 25 14.31 1.43 -0.80
C GLY A 25 12.82 1.25 -0.59
N GLY A 26 12.04 2.32 -0.81
CA GLY A 26 10.60 2.30 -0.59
C GLY A 26 9.82 1.63 -1.72
N CYS A 27 8.63 1.14 -1.36
CA CYS A 27 7.62 0.64 -2.28
C CYS A 27 6.27 1.31 -1.99
N VAL A 28 5.44 1.46 -3.01
CA VAL A 28 4.08 1.98 -2.85
C VAL A 28 3.11 1.27 -3.79
N GLN A 29 1.89 1.03 -3.32
CA GLN A 29 0.80 0.51 -4.15
C GLN A 29 -0.49 1.25 -3.83
N ASN A 30 -1.20 1.66 -4.89
CA ASN A 30 -2.47 2.35 -4.77
C ASN A 30 -3.63 1.36 -4.79
N PHE A 31 -4.65 1.69 -4.00
CA PHE A 31 -5.90 0.97 -3.87
C PHE A 31 -7.07 1.93 -4.01
N GLN A 32 -8.27 1.38 -4.25
CA GLN A 32 -9.49 2.18 -4.39
C GLN A 32 -9.73 3.09 -3.16
N GLY A 33 -9.58 2.51 -1.96
CA GLY A 33 -9.81 3.18 -0.68
C GLY A 33 -8.56 3.75 0.00
N GLY A 34 -7.41 3.80 -0.67
CA GLY A 34 -6.18 4.32 -0.05
C GLY A 34 -4.88 3.91 -0.73
N THR A 35 -3.79 3.99 0.02
CA THR A 35 -2.45 3.63 -0.43
C THR A 35 -1.75 2.84 0.66
N ILE A 36 -1.04 1.78 0.27
CA ILE A 36 -0.06 1.12 1.13
C ILE A 36 1.32 1.56 0.66
N SER A 37 2.15 2.04 1.57
CA SER A 37 3.56 2.30 1.33
C SER A 37 4.43 1.52 2.28
N TYR A 38 5.63 1.18 1.85
CA TYR A 38 6.65 0.53 2.64
C TYR A 38 7.97 1.30 2.48
N THR A 39 8.74 1.40 3.56
CA THR A 39 10.14 1.82 3.52
C THR A 39 10.94 0.98 4.50
N ALA A 40 12.24 0.79 4.24
CA ALA A 40 13.11 0.06 5.16
C ALA A 40 13.17 0.71 6.55
N ALA A 41 13.10 2.05 6.63
CA ALA A 41 13.22 2.79 7.88
C ALA A 41 11.93 2.80 8.72
N LEU A 42 10.75 2.86 8.10
CA LEU A 42 9.47 3.03 8.81
C LEU A 42 8.56 1.78 8.74
N GLY A 43 8.94 0.78 7.95
CA GLY A 43 8.10 -0.37 7.66
C GLY A 43 6.89 0.00 6.80
N THR A 44 5.82 -0.77 6.96
CA THR A 44 4.58 -0.63 6.18
C THR A 44 3.65 0.39 6.81
N LYS A 45 3.23 1.38 6.02
CA LYS A 45 2.22 2.38 6.37
C LYS A 45 1.02 2.25 5.45
N VAL A 46 -0.17 2.44 6.02
CA VAL A 46 -1.43 2.48 5.28
C VAL A 46 -2.05 3.86 5.45
N SER A 47 -2.43 4.49 4.35
CA SER A 47 -3.16 5.76 4.33
C SER A 47 -4.50 5.52 3.65
N PHE A 48 -5.61 5.71 4.37
CA PHE A 48 -6.95 5.63 3.80
C PHE A 48 -7.35 6.95 3.14
N LYS A 49 -8.19 6.88 2.11
CA LYS A 49 -8.96 8.04 1.63
C LYS A 49 -10.14 8.32 2.55
#